data_AF-A0A2K5VU67-F1
#
_entry.id   AF-A0A2K5VU67-F1
#
_cell.length_a   1.000
_cell.length_b   1.000
_cell.length_c   1.000
_cell.angle_alpha   90.00
_cell.angle_beta   90.00
_cell.angle_gamma   90.00
#
_symmetry.space_group_name_H-M   'P 1'
#
loop_
_entity.id
_entity.type
_entity.pdbx_description
1 polymer ?
#
loop_
_entity_poly.entity_id
_entity_poly.type
_entity_poly.pdbx_seq_one_letter_code
_entity_poly.pdbx_strand_id
1 'polypeptide(L)'
;METGARRRPQLLPLLLLLCGGCPRAGGCNETGLLERLPLCGKAFADMMGKVDVWKWCNLSEFIVGCIVPEAVPFALAVLCRHYLERHRYYESFTNCTEMEANIVGCYWPNPLAQGFITGIHRQFFSNCTMDKVHLEDPPDEVLIPLIIIPVVLTVAMAGLVVWRSKRTDTLL
;
A
#
# COMPACT_ATOMS: atom_id res chain seq x y z
N MET A 1 21.17 -20.54 -33.82
CA MET A 1 20.73 -19.23 -34.35
C MET A 1 21.29 -18.17 -33.42
N GLU A 2 22.13 -17.33 -33.98
CA GLU A 2 23.08 -16.43 -33.34
C GLU A 2 22.44 -15.11 -32.81
N THR A 3 23.15 -14.51 -31.86
CA THR A 3 23.29 -13.06 -31.55
C THR A 3 22.22 -12.29 -30.76
N GLY A 4 22.68 -11.60 -29.70
CA GLY A 4 21.93 -10.56 -29.00
C GLY A 4 22.57 -9.93 -27.76
N ALA A 5 23.90 -9.85 -27.66
CA ALA A 5 24.56 -9.15 -26.56
C ALA A 5 24.32 -7.63 -26.65
N ARG A 6 23.33 -7.10 -25.91
CA ARG A 6 23.06 -5.66 -25.81
C ARG A 6 23.99 -5.03 -24.77
N ARG A 7 25.13 -4.51 -25.22
CA ARG A 7 25.99 -3.60 -24.44
C ARG A 7 25.17 -2.33 -24.12
N ARG A 8 24.89 -2.06 -22.84
CA ARG A 8 24.38 -0.75 -22.36
C ARG A 8 25.18 -0.29 -21.12
N PRO A 9 25.32 1.04 -20.94
CA PRO A 9 26.54 1.68 -20.46
C PRO A 9 26.77 1.52 -18.95
N GLN A 10 28.03 1.74 -18.56
CA GLN A 10 28.68 1.64 -17.24
C GLN A 10 28.07 2.52 -16.10
N LEU A 11 26.77 2.85 -16.13
CA LEU A 11 26.10 3.63 -15.07
C LEU A 11 25.34 2.76 -14.05
N LEU A 12 25.21 1.45 -14.31
CA LEU A 12 24.60 0.49 -13.39
C LEU A 12 25.32 0.23 -12.05
N PRO A 13 26.63 0.49 -11.84
CA PRO A 13 27.27 0.09 -10.58
C PRO A 13 26.75 0.86 -9.37
N LEU A 14 26.37 2.14 -9.54
CA LEU A 14 25.95 3.00 -8.43
C LEU A 14 24.54 2.65 -7.90
N LEU A 15 23.64 2.15 -8.76
CA LEU A 15 22.30 1.73 -8.32
C LEU A 15 22.34 0.41 -7.52
N LEU A 16 23.32 -0.45 -7.78
CA LEU A 16 23.45 -1.75 -7.10
C LEU A 16 23.94 -1.63 -5.64
N LEU A 17 24.57 -0.52 -5.27
CA LEU A 17 25.05 -0.28 -3.89
C LEU A 17 23.95 0.19 -2.92
N LEU A 18 22.84 0.75 -3.43
CA LEU A 18 21.73 1.23 -2.60
C LEU A 18 20.70 0.15 -2.28
N CYS A 19 20.69 -0.94 -3.05
CA CYS A 19 19.82 -2.08 -2.79
C CYS A 19 20.57 -3.03 -1.84
N GLY A 20 20.19 -3.01 -0.56
CA GLY A 20 20.64 -4.01 0.42
C GLY A 20 20.58 -5.40 -0.21
N GLY A 21 21.69 -6.13 -0.11
CA GLY A 21 22.06 -7.20 -1.04
C GLY A 21 20.90 -8.08 -1.48
N CYS A 22 20.72 -8.21 -2.81
CA CYS A 22 19.95 -9.31 -3.35
C CYS A 22 20.50 -10.62 -2.78
N PRO A 23 19.68 -11.49 -2.16
CA PRO A 23 20.12 -12.83 -1.84
C PRO A 23 20.62 -13.46 -3.14
N ARG A 24 21.84 -13.99 -3.09
CA ARG A 24 22.51 -14.63 -4.22
C ARG A 24 21.74 -15.91 -4.51
N ALA A 25 20.74 -15.83 -5.38
CA ALA A 25 19.90 -16.95 -5.76
C ALA A 25 20.80 -18.05 -6.35
N GLY A 26 20.88 -19.19 -5.65
CA GLY A 26 21.00 -20.46 -6.34
C GLY A 26 19.86 -20.54 -7.37
N GLY A 27 20.07 -21.22 -8.49
CA GLY A 27 19.14 -21.18 -9.62
C GLY A 27 17.67 -21.34 -9.18
N CYS A 28 16.85 -20.34 -9.49
CA CYS A 28 15.41 -20.37 -9.26
C CYS A 28 14.79 -21.45 -10.15
N ASN A 29 14.08 -22.40 -9.54
CA ASN A 29 13.34 -23.40 -10.30
C ASN A 29 11.97 -22.85 -10.70
N GLU A 30 11.95 -22.09 -11.80
CA GLU A 30 10.75 -21.45 -12.36
C GLU A 30 9.60 -22.44 -12.60
N THR A 31 9.92 -23.63 -13.13
CA THR A 31 8.92 -24.69 -13.35
C THR A 31 8.32 -25.20 -12.05
N GLY A 32 9.16 -25.40 -11.02
CA GLY A 32 8.71 -25.80 -9.69
C GLY A 32 7.82 -24.74 -9.04
N LEU A 33 8.11 -23.46 -9.27
CA LEU A 33 7.27 -22.36 -8.78
C LEU A 33 5.87 -22.41 -9.39
N LEU A 34 5.77 -22.57 -10.72
CA LEU A 34 4.49 -22.62 -11.43
C LEU A 34 3.62 -23.81 -11.02
N GLU A 35 4.24 -24.94 -10.67
CA GLU A 35 3.51 -26.13 -10.18
C GLU A 35 2.92 -25.92 -8.77
N ARG A 36 3.59 -25.12 -7.93
CA ARG A 36 3.23 -24.92 -6.52
C ARG A 36 2.26 -23.76 -6.30
N LEU A 37 2.39 -22.67 -7.04
CA LEU A 37 1.50 -21.49 -6.93
C LEU A 37 -0.01 -21.82 -6.92
N PRO A 38 -0.52 -22.77 -7.73
CA PRO A 38 -1.92 -23.19 -7.69
C PRO A 38 -2.40 -23.71 -6.34
N LEU A 39 -1.52 -24.22 -5.47
CA LEU A 39 -1.88 -24.65 -4.10
C LEU A 39 -2.36 -23.45 -3.27
N CYS A 40 -1.60 -22.34 -3.30
CA CYS A 40 -1.99 -21.10 -2.64
C CYS A 40 -3.29 -20.52 -3.22
N GLY A 41 -3.47 -20.61 -4.54
CA GLY A 41 -4.70 -20.17 -5.20
C GLY A 41 -5.94 -20.98 -4.79
N LYS A 42 -5.82 -22.30 -4.65
CA LYS A 42 -6.92 -23.16 -4.16
C LYS A 42 -7.26 -22.85 -2.71
N ALA A 43 -6.26 -22.65 -1.85
CA ALA A 43 -6.49 -22.26 -0.45
C ALA A 43 -7.21 -20.90 -0.36
N PHE A 44 -6.79 -19.93 -1.18
CA PHE A 44 -7.48 -18.65 -1.31
C PHE A 44 -8.92 -18.81 -1.78
N ALA A 45 -9.17 -19.66 -2.78
CA ALA A 45 -10.51 -19.97 -3.27
C ALA A 45 -11.41 -20.59 -2.19
N ASP A 46 -10.91 -21.51 -1.37
CA ASP A 46 -11.67 -22.11 -0.25
C ASP A 46 -12.03 -21.06 0.82
N MET A 47 -11.09 -20.15 1.13
CA MET A 47 -11.35 -19.05 2.05
C MET A 47 -12.41 -18.09 1.48
N MET A 48 -12.29 -17.73 0.20
CA MET A 48 -13.24 -16.86 -0.48
C MET A 48 -14.62 -17.52 -0.69
N GLY A 49 -14.67 -18.85 -0.80
CA GLY A 49 -15.93 -19.61 -0.89
C GLY A 49 -16.80 -19.54 0.37
N LYS A 50 -16.21 -19.18 1.52
CA LYS A 50 -16.94 -18.92 2.78
C LYS A 50 -17.51 -17.49 2.84
N VAL A 51 -17.15 -16.64 1.88
CA VAL A 51 -17.59 -15.25 1.78
C VAL A 51 -18.65 -15.14 0.70
N ASP A 52 -19.81 -14.54 1.02
CA ASP A 52 -20.87 -14.31 0.04
C ASP A 52 -20.35 -13.52 -1.17
N VAL A 53 -20.77 -13.90 -2.38
CA VAL A 53 -20.32 -13.29 -3.66
C VAL A 53 -20.48 -11.76 -3.67
N TRP A 54 -21.57 -11.25 -3.10
CA TRP A 54 -21.85 -9.82 -3.01
C TRP A 54 -20.85 -9.03 -2.16
N LYS A 55 -20.12 -9.72 -1.26
CA LYS A 55 -19.07 -9.11 -0.42
C LYS A 55 -17.69 -9.12 -1.09
N TRP A 56 -17.52 -9.80 -2.23
CA TRP A 56 -16.26 -9.83 -2.98
C TRP A 56 -15.89 -8.44 -3.52
N CYS A 57 -16.89 -7.66 -3.93
CA CYS A 57 -16.70 -6.35 -4.57
C CYS A 57 -16.78 -5.14 -3.63
N ASN A 58 -17.02 -5.34 -2.34
CA ASN A 58 -16.99 -4.26 -1.36
C ASN A 58 -15.54 -3.83 -1.10
N LEU A 59 -14.96 -3.12 -2.08
CA LEU A 59 -13.60 -2.59 -2.05
C LEU A 59 -13.52 -1.20 -1.41
N SER A 60 -14.66 -0.63 -1.02
CA SER A 60 -14.79 0.66 -0.32
C SER A 60 -14.09 0.69 1.05
N GLU A 61 -13.68 -0.46 1.59
CA GLU A 61 -12.78 -0.53 2.76
C GLU A 61 -11.29 -0.45 2.43
N PHE A 62 -10.90 -0.35 1.15
CA PHE A 62 -9.52 -0.63 0.73
C PHE A 62 -8.63 0.61 0.53
N ILE A 63 -9.14 1.84 0.60
CA ILE A 63 -8.33 3.02 0.18
C ILE A 63 -8.39 4.25 1.12
N VAL A 64 -9.38 4.43 2.00
CA VAL A 64 -9.44 5.63 2.87
C VAL A 64 -9.57 5.23 4.33
N GLY A 65 -8.44 5.13 5.04
CA GLY A 65 -8.51 4.87 6.47
C GLY A 65 -7.23 4.83 7.29
N CYS A 66 -6.04 5.00 6.72
CA CYS A 66 -4.80 5.04 7.53
C CYS A 66 -3.75 6.07 7.03
N ILE A 67 -4.13 7.03 6.19
CA ILE A 67 -3.28 8.19 5.87
C ILE A 67 -3.99 9.46 6.30
N VAL A 68 -4.14 9.66 7.61
CA VAL A 68 -4.03 11.01 8.18
C VAL A 68 -3.23 10.86 9.47
N PRO A 69 -1.94 11.26 9.49
CA PRO A 69 -1.15 11.24 10.69
C PRO A 69 -1.70 12.31 11.65
N GLU A 70 -1.84 11.93 12.93
CA GLU A 70 -1.76 12.85 14.08
C GLU A 70 -2.96 13.75 14.46
N ALA A 71 -4.23 13.48 14.09
CA ALA A 71 -5.34 14.26 14.66
C ALA A 71 -6.75 13.65 14.58
N VAL A 72 -7.12 12.61 15.34
CA VAL A 72 -8.57 12.36 15.54
C VAL A 72 -8.95 11.73 16.90
N PRO A 73 -10.01 12.22 17.59
CA PRO A 73 -10.45 11.75 18.90
C PRO A 73 -11.02 10.33 18.96
N PHE A 74 -11.11 9.79 20.19
CA PHE A 74 -11.52 8.44 20.62
C PHE A 74 -12.70 7.77 19.87
N ALA A 75 -13.57 8.52 19.17
CA ALA A 75 -14.65 7.96 18.36
C ALA A 75 -14.15 7.17 17.11
N LEU A 76 -12.92 7.38 16.66
CA LEU A 76 -12.36 6.68 15.48
C LEU A 76 -11.69 5.32 15.77
N ALA A 77 -11.60 4.89 17.03
CA ALA A 77 -11.14 3.53 17.35
C ALA A 77 -12.10 2.45 16.82
N VAL A 78 -13.36 2.80 16.54
CA VAL A 78 -14.39 1.86 16.06
C VAL A 78 -14.23 1.55 14.57
N LEU A 79 -13.74 2.49 13.75
CA LEU A 79 -13.53 2.29 12.30
C LEU A 79 -12.27 1.44 11.99
N CYS A 80 -11.31 1.37 12.90
CA CYS A 80 -10.13 0.50 12.77
C CYS A 80 -10.46 -1.00 12.91
N ARG A 81 -11.63 -1.34 13.48
CA ARG A 81 -12.03 -2.74 13.71
C ARG A 81 -12.49 -3.46 12.42
N HIS A 82 -12.88 -2.71 11.39
CA HIS A 82 -13.41 -3.26 10.14
C HIS A 82 -12.31 -3.54 9.08
N TYR A 83 -11.14 -2.91 9.24
CA TYR A 83 -9.96 -3.02 8.37
C TYR A 83 -9.31 -4.43 8.28
N LEU A 84 -9.70 -5.36 9.16
CA LEU A 84 -8.90 -6.55 9.49
C LEU A 84 -9.30 -7.85 8.77
N GLU A 85 -10.51 -7.94 8.19
CA GLU A 85 -11.00 -9.23 7.68
C GLU A 85 -10.47 -9.58 6.28
N ARG A 86 -10.39 -8.61 5.35
CA ARG A 86 -9.86 -8.86 3.99
C ARG A 86 -8.34 -8.92 3.95
N HIS A 87 -7.65 -8.11 4.77
CA HIS A 87 -6.19 -8.13 4.88
C HIS A 87 -5.70 -9.55 5.20
N ARG A 88 -6.37 -10.25 6.13
CA ARG A 88 -5.99 -11.60 6.54
C ARG A 88 -6.00 -12.63 5.41
N TYR A 89 -6.96 -12.56 4.47
CA TYR A 89 -7.02 -13.50 3.33
C TYR A 89 -5.92 -13.23 2.31
N TYR A 90 -5.68 -11.95 2.01
CA TYR A 90 -4.60 -11.55 1.10
C TYR A 90 -3.23 -11.78 1.70
N GLU A 91 -3.03 -11.45 2.97
CA GLU A 91 -1.81 -11.70 3.73
C GLU A 91 -1.48 -13.19 3.77
N SER A 92 -2.48 -14.05 4.03
CA SER A 92 -2.30 -15.51 3.97
C SER A 92 -1.92 -15.98 2.57
N PHE A 93 -2.55 -15.43 1.52
CA PHE A 93 -2.24 -15.76 0.13
C PHE A 93 -0.83 -15.30 -0.26
N THR A 94 -0.45 -14.05 0.03
CA THR A 94 0.87 -13.50 -0.30
C THR A 94 1.98 -14.23 0.46
N ASN A 95 1.78 -14.52 1.76
CA ASN A 95 2.74 -15.28 2.57
C ASN A 95 2.91 -16.71 2.05
N CYS A 96 1.82 -17.37 1.61
CA CYS A 96 1.92 -18.66 0.92
C CYS A 96 2.76 -18.56 -0.36
N THR A 97 2.51 -17.56 -1.22
CA THR A 97 3.29 -17.40 -2.47
C THR A 97 4.75 -17.04 -2.22
N GLU A 98 5.04 -16.30 -1.16
CA GLU A 98 6.40 -15.98 -0.72
C GLU A 98 7.13 -17.22 -0.22
N MET A 99 6.46 -18.02 0.60
CA MET A 99 6.99 -19.30 1.08
C MET A 99 7.31 -20.24 -0.06
N GLU A 100 6.38 -20.45 -1.01
CA GLU A 100 6.63 -21.33 -2.16
C GLU A 100 7.74 -20.79 -3.05
N ALA A 101 7.84 -19.46 -3.25
CA ALA A 101 8.94 -18.83 -3.97
C ALA A 101 10.29 -19.10 -3.30
N ASN A 102 10.37 -18.91 -1.98
CA ASN A 102 11.58 -19.16 -1.20
C ASN A 102 11.98 -20.65 -1.22
N ILE A 103 11.02 -21.58 -1.16
CA ILE A 103 11.26 -23.04 -1.21
C ILE A 103 11.96 -23.44 -2.52
N VAL A 104 11.57 -22.85 -3.64
CA VAL A 104 12.14 -23.15 -4.96
C VAL A 104 13.31 -22.24 -5.36
N GLY A 105 13.80 -21.43 -4.42
CA GLY A 105 14.95 -20.54 -4.60
C GLY A 105 14.68 -19.30 -5.45
N CYS A 106 13.41 -18.92 -5.63
CA CYS A 106 13.01 -17.73 -6.36
C CYS A 106 12.77 -16.57 -5.39
N TYR A 107 13.13 -15.35 -5.81
CA TYR A 107 12.87 -14.14 -5.03
C TYR A 107 11.37 -13.79 -5.07
N TRP A 108 10.88 -13.09 -4.06
CA TRP A 108 9.53 -12.54 -4.01
C TRP A 108 9.62 -11.02 -3.85
N PRO A 109 8.88 -10.21 -4.63
CA PRO A 109 7.97 -10.58 -5.74
C PRO A 109 8.72 -10.94 -7.02
N ASN A 110 8.16 -11.82 -7.87
CA ASN A 110 8.73 -12.18 -9.19
C ASN A 110 7.65 -12.16 -10.31
N PRO A 111 8.03 -12.13 -11.61
CA PRO A 111 7.07 -12.04 -12.71
C PRO A 111 6.06 -13.18 -12.79
N LEU A 112 6.45 -14.40 -12.41
CA LEU A 112 5.56 -15.57 -12.39
C LEU A 112 4.48 -15.41 -11.30
N ALA A 113 4.89 -15.02 -10.09
CA ALA A 113 4.00 -14.71 -8.99
C ALA A 113 3.09 -13.52 -9.34
N GLN A 114 3.62 -12.45 -9.92
CA GLN A 114 2.83 -11.28 -10.33
C GLN A 114 1.75 -11.65 -11.35
N GLY A 115 2.10 -12.45 -12.37
CA GLY A 115 1.15 -12.95 -13.37
C GLY A 115 0.06 -13.83 -12.74
N PHE A 116 0.46 -14.73 -11.85
CA PHE A 116 -0.47 -15.60 -11.13
C PHE A 116 -1.44 -14.82 -10.22
N ILE A 117 -0.91 -13.91 -9.39
CA ILE A 117 -1.69 -13.03 -8.52
C ILE A 117 -2.70 -12.23 -9.35
N THR A 118 -2.25 -11.62 -10.44
CA THR A 118 -3.14 -10.87 -11.37
C THR A 118 -4.23 -11.76 -11.96
N GLY A 119 -3.91 -13.01 -12.31
CA GLY A 119 -4.88 -13.98 -12.80
C GLY A 119 -5.97 -14.30 -11.78
N ILE A 120 -5.58 -14.57 -10.53
CA ILE A 120 -6.51 -14.78 -9.40
C ILE A 120 -7.39 -13.54 -9.21
N HIS A 121 -6.81 -12.34 -9.20
CA HIS A 121 -7.58 -11.10 -9.08
C HIS A 121 -8.64 -10.94 -10.17
N ARG A 122 -8.29 -11.22 -11.44
CA ARG A 122 -9.27 -11.18 -12.53
C ARG A 122 -10.35 -12.24 -12.39
N GLN A 123 -10.01 -13.44 -11.93
CA GLN A 123 -10.97 -14.53 -11.77
C GLN A 123 -12.04 -14.20 -10.72
N PHE A 124 -11.65 -13.67 -9.56
CA PHE A 124 -12.59 -13.40 -8.46
C PHE A 124 -13.23 -12.00 -8.52
N PHE A 125 -12.54 -11.01 -9.09
CA PHE A 125 -12.96 -9.60 -9.01
C PHE A 125 -13.21 -8.94 -10.38
N SER A 126 -13.33 -9.70 -11.47
CA SER A 126 -13.59 -9.16 -12.83
C SER A 126 -14.89 -8.34 -12.93
N ASN A 127 -15.91 -8.70 -12.14
CA ASN A 127 -17.22 -8.03 -12.12
C ASN A 127 -17.32 -6.92 -11.06
N CYS A 128 -16.23 -6.60 -10.37
CA CYS A 128 -16.23 -5.56 -9.37
C CYS A 128 -15.97 -4.20 -10.02
N THR A 129 -16.90 -3.27 -9.88
CA THR A 129 -16.65 -1.87 -10.17
C THR A 129 -15.78 -1.30 -9.07
N MET A 130 -14.60 -0.81 -9.44
CA MET A 130 -13.84 0.04 -8.54
C MET A 130 -14.55 1.38 -8.46
N ASP A 131 -15.23 1.65 -7.35
CA ASP A 131 -15.42 3.02 -6.92
C ASP A 131 -14.03 3.56 -6.63
N LYS A 132 -13.41 4.12 -7.69
CA LYS A 132 -12.26 4.98 -7.51
C LYS A 132 -12.82 6.16 -6.74
N VAL A 133 -12.68 6.12 -5.42
CA VAL A 133 -12.67 7.35 -4.65
C VAL A 133 -11.63 8.18 -5.36
N HIS A 134 -12.08 9.24 -5.99
CA HIS A 134 -11.24 10.17 -6.70
C HIS A 134 -10.48 10.91 -5.61
N LEU A 135 -9.41 10.27 -5.13
CA LEU A 135 -8.39 10.84 -4.29
C LEU A 135 -7.53 11.75 -5.17
N GLU A 136 -8.18 12.76 -5.72
CA GLU A 136 -7.49 13.94 -6.20
C GLU A 136 -7.42 14.91 -5.04
N ASP A 137 -6.24 15.51 -4.90
CA ASP A 137 -6.10 16.64 -4.01
C ASP A 137 -7.12 17.71 -4.44
N PRO A 138 -7.81 18.36 -3.50
CA PRO A 138 -8.72 19.44 -3.85
C PRO A 138 -7.92 20.53 -4.60
N PRO A 139 -8.52 21.22 -5.59
CA PRO A 139 -7.78 22.17 -6.42
C PRO A 139 -7.02 23.19 -5.57
N ASP A 140 -5.84 23.60 -6.04
CA ASP A 140 -4.92 24.48 -5.28
C ASP A 140 -5.60 25.76 -4.76
N GLU A 141 -6.62 26.24 -5.48
CA GLU A 141 -7.45 27.40 -5.12
C GLU A 141 -8.16 27.27 -3.77
N VAL A 142 -8.53 26.05 -3.36
CA VAL A 142 -9.15 25.79 -2.05
C VAL A 142 -8.14 25.21 -1.05
N LEU A 143 -7.18 24.41 -1.52
CA LEU A 143 -6.19 23.78 -0.64
C LEU A 143 -5.29 24.81 0.05
N ILE A 144 -4.78 25.79 -0.72
CA ILE A 144 -3.82 26.77 -0.22
C ILE A 144 -4.44 27.67 0.87
N PRO A 145 -5.65 28.25 0.71
CA PRO A 145 -6.30 29.00 1.78
C PRO A 145 -6.54 28.17 3.04
N LEU A 146 -6.92 26.89 2.91
CA LEU A 146 -7.13 25.99 4.04
C LEU A 146 -5.84 25.75 4.86
N ILE A 147 -4.66 25.84 4.24
CA ILE A 147 -3.36 25.75 4.93
C ILE A 147 -2.95 27.10 5.52
N ILE A 148 -3.12 28.20 4.77
CA ILE A 148 -2.64 29.53 5.18
C ILE A 148 -3.47 30.12 6.33
N ILE A 149 -4.79 29.93 6.32
CA ILE A 149 -5.70 30.51 7.34
C ILE A 149 -5.32 30.05 8.77
N PRO A 150 -5.18 28.74 9.08
CA PRO A 150 -4.74 28.28 10.40
C PRO A 150 -3.37 28.82 10.82
N VAL A 151 -2.42 28.93 9.88
CA VAL A 151 -1.07 29.44 10.16
C VAL A 151 -1.11 30.94 10.51
N VAL A 152 -1.86 31.74 9.76
CA VAL A 152 -2.00 33.17 10.05
C VAL A 152 -2.75 33.40 11.36
N LEU A 153 -3.81 32.63 11.61
CA LEU A 153 -4.57 32.72 12.87
C LEU A 153 -3.71 32.35 14.08
N THR A 154 -2.88 31.30 13.99
CA THR A 154 -1.99 30.91 15.10
C THR A 154 -0.95 31.97 15.40
N VAL A 155 -0.32 32.57 14.36
CA VAL A 155 0.62 33.68 14.52
C VAL A 155 -0.05 34.93 15.09
N ALA A 156 -1.26 35.27 14.62
CA ALA A 156 -2.01 36.41 15.12
C ALA A 156 -2.41 36.25 16.60
N MET A 157 -2.88 35.06 16.99
CA MET A 157 -3.21 34.74 18.37
C MET A 157 -1.97 34.79 19.28
N ALA A 158 -0.83 34.25 18.84
CA ALA A 158 0.43 34.35 19.57
C ALA A 158 0.87 35.82 19.74
N GLY A 159 0.77 36.63 18.67
CA GLY A 159 1.04 38.07 18.72
C GLY A 159 0.12 38.82 19.69
N LEU A 160 -1.18 38.48 19.69
CA LEU A 160 -2.16 39.02 20.64
C LEU A 160 -1.83 38.68 22.09
N VAL A 161 -1.42 37.44 22.37
CA VAL A 161 -1.01 37.00 23.71
C VAL A 161 0.23 37.75 24.16
N VAL A 162 1.27 37.85 23.32
CA VAL A 162 2.49 38.62 23.64
C VAL A 162 2.16 40.10 23.87
N TRP A 163 1.30 40.67 23.04
CA TRP A 163 0.89 42.06 23.16
C TRP A 163 0.08 42.33 24.44
N ARG A 164 -0.88 41.44 24.76
CA ARG A 164 -1.65 41.49 26.01
C ARG A 164 -0.75 41.31 27.22
N SER A 165 0.15 40.32 27.21
CA SER A 165 1.11 40.09 28.30
C SER A 165 1.91 41.36 28.59
N LYS A 166 2.54 41.95 27.56
CA LYS A 166 3.33 43.18 27.69
C LYS A 166 2.52 44.36 28.23
N ARG A 167 1.26 44.52 27.80
CA ARG A 167 0.36 45.57 28.33
C ARG A 167 0.01 45.34 29.80
N THR A 168 -0.12 44.10 30.24
CA THR A 168 -0.42 43.76 31.64
C THR A 168 0.81 43.97 32.53
N ASP A 169 2.02 43.67 32.04
CA ASP A 169 3.29 43.94 32.73
C ASP A 169 3.60 45.44 32.88
N THR A 170 3.03 46.30 32.04
CA THR A 170 3.24 47.76 32.11
C THR A 170 2.19 48.45 33.02
N LEU A 171 1.13 47.74 33.41
CA LEU A 171 0.01 48.26 34.21
C LEU A 171 -0.04 47.68 35.64
N LEU A 172 0.90 46.81 36.01
CA LEU A 172 1.07 46.19 37.32
C LEU A 172 2.40 46.65 37.93
#